data_AF-A0AAP2BQ68-F1
#
_entry.id   AF-A0AAP2BQ68-F1
#
_cell.length_a   1.000
_cell.length_b   1.000
_cell.length_c   1.000
_cell.angle_alpha   90.00
_cell.angle_beta   90.00
_cell.angle_gamma   90.00
#
_symmetry.space_group_name_H-M   'P 1'
#
loop_
_entity.id
_entity.type
_entity.pdbx_description
1 polymer ?
#
loop_
_entity_poly.entity_id
_entity_poly.type
_entity_poly.pdbx_seq_one_letter_code
_entity_poly.pdbx_strand_id
1 'polypeptide(L)'
;MIKHSLLFSILLITTTLSYAETLDDFFNKNKDLNNDIEIRLAIKEKASQLALSEAYDEGANDLSARSGRLMREDGGSYARYAVKTLVDACNNIGPYQSMLDDQACKRLEGKVAGIK
;
A
#
# COMPACT_ATOMS: atom_id res chain seq x y z
N MET A 1 -35.93 -42.60 -17.42
CA MET A 1 -35.29 -41.77 -18.46
C MET A 1 -35.14 -40.35 -17.92
N ILE A 2 -33.89 -39.90 -17.82
CA ILE A 2 -33.44 -38.72 -17.08
C ILE A 2 -33.92 -37.44 -17.78
N LYS A 3 -34.65 -36.58 -17.08
CA LYS A 3 -35.06 -35.23 -17.52
C LYS A 3 -34.60 -34.17 -16.51
N HIS A 4 -33.32 -34.09 -16.18
CA HIS A 4 -32.79 -32.92 -15.49
C HIS A 4 -31.34 -32.69 -15.94
N SER A 5 -31.11 -31.80 -16.91
CA SER A 5 -29.80 -31.18 -17.08
C SER A 5 -29.87 -29.94 -17.97
N LEU A 6 -30.56 -28.90 -17.52
CA LEU A 6 -30.49 -27.56 -18.10
C LEU A 6 -30.34 -26.53 -16.97
N LEU A 7 -29.43 -26.78 -16.03
CA LEU A 7 -29.10 -25.84 -14.94
C LEU A 7 -27.61 -25.91 -14.62
N PHE A 8 -26.73 -25.81 -15.60
CA PHE A 8 -25.29 -25.83 -15.34
C PHE A 8 -24.47 -25.09 -16.41
N SER A 9 -24.73 -23.80 -16.63
CA SER A 9 -23.82 -22.94 -17.43
C SER A 9 -24.02 -21.44 -17.19
N ILE A 10 -24.28 -21.04 -15.95
CA ILE A 10 -23.99 -19.66 -15.50
C ILE A 10 -23.03 -19.79 -14.32
N LEU A 11 -21.87 -20.40 -14.60
CA LEU A 11 -20.75 -20.31 -13.68
C LEU A 11 -20.30 -18.85 -13.76
N LEU A 12 -20.63 -18.09 -12.71
CA LEU A 12 -20.17 -16.73 -12.51
C LEU A 12 -18.65 -16.71 -12.64
N ILE A 13 -18.17 -16.32 -13.82
CA ILE A 13 -16.86 -15.73 -13.99
C ILE A 13 -17.00 -14.29 -13.46
N THR A 14 -17.23 -14.15 -12.15
CA THR A 14 -16.73 -12.97 -11.46
C THR A 14 -15.24 -13.23 -11.34
N THR A 15 -14.52 -12.95 -12.41
CA THR A 15 -13.10 -12.63 -12.28
C THR A 15 -13.05 -11.59 -11.17
N THR A 16 -12.48 -11.96 -10.03
CA THR A 16 -12.07 -11.00 -9.02
C THR A 16 -11.06 -10.12 -9.74
N LEU A 17 -11.55 -9.02 -10.33
CA LEU A 17 -10.72 -7.92 -10.77
C LEU A 17 -10.04 -7.45 -9.49
N SER A 18 -8.85 -8.00 -9.24
CA SER A 18 -7.94 -7.51 -8.21
C SER A 18 -7.59 -6.10 -8.65
N TYR A 19 -8.42 -5.15 -8.25
CA TYR A 19 -8.17 -3.74 -8.46
C TYR A 19 -6.94 -3.42 -7.63
N ALA A 20 -5.79 -3.37 -8.31
CA ALA A 20 -4.55 -2.99 -7.69
C ALA A 20 -4.69 -1.52 -7.32
N GLU A 21 -4.75 -1.26 -6.02
CA GLU A 21 -5.07 0.06 -5.51
C GLU A 21 -3.91 1.00 -5.79
N THR A 22 -4.19 2.14 -6.42
CA THR A 22 -3.16 3.15 -6.65
C THR A 22 -2.81 3.87 -5.35
N LEU A 23 -1.64 4.52 -5.32
CA LEU A 23 -1.25 5.37 -4.19
C LEU A 23 -2.28 6.49 -3.95
N ASP A 24 -2.85 7.06 -5.01
CA ASP A 24 -3.87 8.11 -4.90
C ASP A 24 -5.18 7.57 -4.33
N ASP A 25 -5.60 6.36 -4.73
CA ASP A 25 -6.77 5.68 -4.15
C ASP A 25 -6.61 5.46 -2.64
N PHE A 26 -5.42 5.03 -2.20
CA PHE A 26 -5.09 4.87 -0.79
C PHE A 26 -5.30 6.18 -0.03
N PHE A 27 -4.75 7.30 -0.50
CA PHE A 27 -4.90 8.59 0.17
C PHE A 27 -6.33 9.15 0.09
N ASN A 28 -7.06 8.86 -0.99
CA ASN A 28 -8.45 9.27 -1.13
C ASN A 28 -9.37 8.54 -0.13
N LYS A 29 -9.09 7.26 0.17
CA LYS A 29 -9.80 6.48 1.19
C LYS A 29 -9.39 6.88 2.61
N ASN A 30 -8.13 7.30 2.79
CA ASN A 30 -7.53 7.64 4.09
C ASN A 30 -7.27 9.15 4.20
N LYS A 31 -8.34 9.96 4.15
CA LYS A 31 -8.26 11.43 4.11
C LYS A 31 -7.51 12.04 5.30
N ASP A 32 -7.57 11.43 6.47
CA ASP A 32 -6.87 11.91 7.66
C ASP A 32 -5.35 11.79 7.54
N LEU A 33 -4.86 10.82 6.76
CA LEU A 33 -3.46 10.73 6.36
C LEU A 33 -3.16 11.72 5.24
N ASN A 34 -4.05 11.87 4.26
CA ASN A 34 -3.82 12.77 3.12
C ASN A 34 -3.77 14.25 3.53
N ASN A 35 -4.52 14.63 4.56
CA ASN A 35 -4.59 16.01 5.06
C ASN A 35 -3.42 16.38 5.99
N ASP A 36 -2.66 15.40 6.49
CA ASP A 36 -1.44 15.65 7.28
C ASP A 36 -0.22 15.61 6.34
N ILE A 37 0.29 16.78 5.99
CA ILE A 37 1.34 16.92 4.95
C ILE A 37 2.60 16.14 5.32
N GLU A 38 3.02 16.21 6.58
CA GLU A 38 4.23 15.54 7.06
C GLU A 38 4.08 14.02 6.98
N ILE A 39 2.98 13.48 7.52
CA ILE A 39 2.69 12.05 7.47
C ILE A 39 2.53 11.57 6.02
N ARG A 40 1.82 12.34 5.18
CA ARG A 40 1.65 12.02 3.76
C ARG A 40 2.97 11.92 3.03
N LEU A 41 3.89 12.88 3.25
CA LEU A 41 5.20 12.86 2.61
C LEU A 41 6.05 11.68 3.10
N ALA A 42 6.05 11.40 4.42
CA ALA A 42 6.75 10.26 4.97
C ALA A 42 6.25 8.92 4.40
N ILE A 43 4.93 8.75 4.25
CA ILE A 43 4.34 7.56 3.62
C ILE A 43 4.78 7.45 2.16
N LYS A 44 4.71 8.55 1.39
CA LYS A 44 5.11 8.56 -0.03
C LYS A 44 6.58 8.21 -0.21
N GLU A 45 7.44 8.79 0.63
CA GLU A 45 8.87 8.52 0.60
C GLU A 45 9.16 7.07 0.94
N LYS A 46 8.61 6.57 2.05
CA LYS A 46 8.83 5.18 2.48
C LYS A 46 8.27 4.17 1.47
N ALA A 47 7.10 4.43 0.89
CA ALA A 47 6.52 3.59 -0.17
C ALA A 47 7.44 3.53 -1.40
N SER A 48 7.99 4.68 -1.81
CA SER A 48 8.94 4.76 -2.94
C SER A 48 10.24 4.01 -2.63
N GLN A 49 10.75 4.10 -1.39
CA GLN A 49 11.94 3.34 -0.96
C GLN A 49 11.68 1.82 -1.01
N LEU A 50 10.50 1.37 -0.59
CA LEU A 50 10.11 -0.04 -0.64
C LEU A 50 10.02 -0.55 -2.08
N ALA A 51 9.36 0.19 -2.97
CA ALA A 51 9.28 -0.17 -4.39
C ALA A 51 10.64 -0.16 -5.07
N LEU A 52 11.55 0.74 -4.67
CA LEU A 52 12.93 0.76 -5.16
C LEU A 52 13.73 -0.45 -4.66
N SER A 53 13.56 -0.83 -3.39
CA SER A 53 14.19 -2.03 -2.83
C SER A 53 13.73 -3.30 -3.57
N GLU A 54 12.43 -3.43 -3.82
CA GLU A 54 11.91 -4.57 -4.57
C GLU A 54 12.43 -4.61 -6.00
N ALA A 55 12.47 -3.47 -6.70
CA ALA A 55 13.06 -3.40 -8.03
C ALA A 55 14.55 -3.82 -8.04
N TYR A 56 15.29 -3.50 -6.98
CA TYR A 56 16.67 -3.92 -6.80
C TYR A 56 16.78 -5.43 -6.54
N ASP A 57 15.95 -5.97 -5.65
CA ASP A 57 15.92 -7.40 -5.30
C ASP A 57 15.49 -8.28 -6.48
N GLU A 58 14.64 -7.76 -7.37
CA GLU A 58 14.29 -8.39 -8.65
C GLU A 58 15.44 -8.39 -9.67
N GLY A 59 16.53 -7.66 -9.40
CA GLY A 59 17.65 -7.51 -10.33
C GLY A 59 17.32 -6.67 -11.56
N ALA A 60 16.43 -5.67 -11.43
CA ALA A 60 16.03 -4.86 -12.57
C ALA A 60 17.19 -4.00 -13.11
N ASN A 61 17.39 -4.03 -14.43
CA ASN A 61 18.42 -3.23 -15.10
C ASN A 61 18.15 -1.71 -15.05
N ASP A 62 16.89 -1.31 -14.92
CA ASP A 62 16.45 0.07 -14.72
C ASP A 62 15.55 0.16 -13.48
N LEU A 63 16.16 0.48 -12.35
CA LEU A 63 15.51 0.56 -11.05
C LEU A 63 14.43 1.65 -11.02
N SER A 64 14.66 2.78 -11.70
CA SER A 64 13.73 3.90 -11.71
C SER A 64 12.46 3.55 -12.50
N ALA A 65 12.62 2.97 -13.69
CA ALA A 65 11.49 2.54 -14.49
C ALA A 65 10.70 1.41 -13.81
N ARG A 66 11.39 0.47 -13.15
CA ARG A 66 10.73 -0.64 -12.46
C ARG A 66 10.00 -0.19 -11.20
N SER A 67 10.65 0.54 -10.30
CA SER A 67 10.01 1.08 -9.09
C SER A 67 8.84 2.02 -9.43
N GLY A 68 8.99 2.88 -10.44
CA GLY A 68 7.90 3.74 -10.90
C GLY A 68 6.71 2.96 -11.47
N ARG A 69 6.94 1.78 -12.05
CA ARG A 69 5.86 0.87 -12.47
C ARG A 69 5.18 0.21 -11.27
N LEU A 70 5.96 -0.33 -10.33
CA LEU A 70 5.45 -0.90 -9.07
C LEU A 70 4.56 0.10 -8.32
N MET A 71 4.99 1.37 -8.22
CA MET A 71 4.20 2.43 -7.58
C MET A 71 2.90 2.78 -8.32
N ARG A 72 2.85 2.63 -9.65
CA ARG A 72 1.63 2.86 -10.45
C ARG A 72 0.67 1.68 -10.38
N GLU A 73 1.21 0.47 -10.38
CA GLU A 73 0.43 -0.77 -10.39
C GLU A 73 -0.08 -1.09 -9.00
N ASP A 74 0.74 -0.94 -7.94
CA ASP A 74 0.42 -1.42 -6.58
C ASP A 74 0.76 -0.39 -5.48
N GLY A 75 0.73 0.90 -5.82
CA GLY A 75 1.12 1.98 -4.91
C GLY A 75 0.37 2.00 -3.58
N GLY A 76 -0.88 1.53 -3.53
CA GLY A 76 -1.67 1.41 -2.31
C GLY A 76 -1.13 0.35 -1.35
N SER A 77 -0.62 -0.77 -1.85
CA SER A 77 0.02 -1.80 -1.02
C SER A 77 1.34 -1.30 -0.44
N TYR A 78 2.17 -0.63 -1.25
CA TYR A 78 3.38 0.04 -0.74
C TYR A 78 3.06 1.11 0.30
N ALA A 79 1.96 1.86 0.13
CA ALA A 79 1.53 2.84 1.12
C ALA A 79 1.11 2.19 2.45
N ARG A 80 0.36 1.09 2.43
CA ARG A 80 0.00 0.33 3.65
C ARG A 80 1.24 -0.18 4.36
N TYR A 81 2.18 -0.77 3.61
CA TYR A 81 3.40 -1.30 4.19
C TYR A 81 4.32 -0.18 4.71
N ALA A 82 4.35 0.96 4.03
CA ALA A 82 5.02 2.17 4.49
C ALA A 82 4.45 2.66 5.82
N VAL A 83 3.13 2.75 5.97
CA VAL A 83 2.50 3.12 7.23
C VAL A 83 2.90 2.14 8.35
N LYS A 84 2.81 0.84 8.09
CA LYS A 84 3.24 -0.17 9.07
C LYS A 84 4.69 0.06 9.50
N THR A 85 5.59 0.26 8.55
CA THR A 85 7.01 0.49 8.81
C THR A 85 7.24 1.76 9.64
N LEU A 86 6.52 2.84 9.35
CA LEU A 86 6.61 4.10 10.10
C LEU A 86 6.08 3.96 11.53
N VAL A 87 4.99 3.22 11.72
CA VAL A 87 4.44 2.94 13.06
C VAL A 87 5.39 2.06 13.87
N ASP A 88 5.95 1.01 13.25
CA ASP A 88 6.94 0.15 13.90
C ASP A 88 8.18 1.00 14.29
N ALA A 89 8.64 1.90 13.42
CA ALA A 89 9.73 2.83 13.72
C ALA A 89 9.41 3.78 14.88
N CYS A 90 8.21 4.38 14.90
CA CYS A 90 7.75 5.23 16.01
C CYS A 90 7.71 4.49 17.35
N ASN A 91 7.45 3.18 17.31
CA ASN A 91 7.40 2.32 18.49
C ASN A 91 8.74 1.66 18.84
N ASN A 92 9.83 2.02 18.14
CA ASN A 92 11.15 1.40 18.28
C ASN A 92 11.12 -0.13 18.06
N ILE A 93 10.26 -0.59 17.16
CA ILE A 93 10.11 -2.00 16.78
C ILE A 93 10.89 -2.26 15.49
N GLY A 94 11.84 -3.19 15.57
CA GLY A 94 12.65 -3.59 14.42
C GLY A 94 13.82 -2.63 14.12
N PRO A 95 14.48 -2.78 12.97
CA PRO A 95 15.70 -2.03 12.63
C PRO A 95 15.41 -0.63 12.06
N TYR A 96 14.15 -0.16 12.11
CA TYR A 96 13.72 1.06 11.42
C TYR A 96 13.98 2.30 12.27
N GLN A 97 14.61 3.32 11.67
CA GLN A 97 14.67 4.65 12.27
C GLN A 97 13.47 5.48 11.84
N SER A 98 12.80 6.11 12.79
CA SER A 98 11.70 7.02 12.50
C SER A 98 12.23 8.27 11.82
N MET A 99 11.63 8.62 10.69
CA MET A 99 11.79 9.91 10.02
C MET A 99 10.77 10.95 10.52
N LEU A 100 9.88 10.54 11.43
CA LEU A 100 8.86 11.36 12.06
C LEU A 100 9.30 11.74 13.47
N ASP A 101 9.01 12.99 13.87
CA ASP A 101 9.19 13.41 15.26
C ASP A 101 8.12 12.80 16.20
N ASP A 102 8.30 12.95 17.51
CA ASP A 102 7.39 12.39 18.52
C ASP A 102 5.93 12.84 18.34
N GLN A 103 5.70 14.07 17.86
CA GLN A 103 4.35 14.58 17.64
C GLN A 103 3.72 13.94 16.41
N ALA A 104 4.48 13.82 15.33
CA ALA A 104 4.05 13.17 14.11
C ALA A 104 3.81 11.67 14.32
N CYS A 105 4.61 11.00 15.15
CA CYS A 105 4.36 9.64 15.58
C CYS A 105 3.02 9.48 16.30
N LYS A 106 2.71 10.34 17.29
CA LYS A 106 1.41 10.31 17.99
C LYS A 106 0.24 10.57 17.04
N ARG A 107 0.39 11.51 16.09
CA ARG A 107 -0.63 11.78 15.08
C ARG A 107 -0.83 10.58 14.15
N LEU A 108 0.26 9.93 13.73
CA LEU A 108 0.20 8.74 12.89
C LEU A 108 -0.54 7.61 13.61
N GLU A 109 -0.15 7.30 14.85
CA GLU A 109 -0.79 6.27 15.69
C GLU A 109 -2.30 6.49 15.87
N GLY A 110 -2.72 7.72 16.10
CA GLY A 110 -4.13 8.07 16.19
C GLY A 110 -4.92 7.87 14.88
N LYS A 111 -4.23 7.83 13.73
CA LYS A 111 -4.83 7.69 12.40
C LYS A 111 -4.82 6.23 11.89
N VAL A 112 -3.91 5.38 12.36
CA VAL A 112 -3.73 4.01 11.82
C VAL A 112 -4.93 3.11 12.07
N ALA A 113 -5.63 3.30 13.19
CA ALA A 113 -6.80 2.49 13.56
C ALA A 113 -7.97 2.60 12.54
N GLY A 114 -7.96 3.63 11.69
CA GLY A 114 -8.99 3.89 10.69
C GLY A 114 -8.60 3.56 9.25
N ILE A 115 -7.42 2.96 9.02
CA ILE A 115 -6.94 2.70 7.65
C ILE A 115 -7.81 1.64 6.97
N LYS A 116 -8.23 1.95 5.74
CA LYS A 116 -9.08 1.10 4.90
C LYS A 116 -8.32 0.39 3.78
#